data_AF-A0A4Q2V6Q2-F1
#
_entry.id   AF-A0A4Q2V6Q2-F1
#
_cell.length_a   1.000
_cell.length_b   1.000
_cell.length_c   1.000
_cell.angle_alpha   90.00
_cell.angle_beta   90.00
_cell.angle_gamma   90.00
#
_symmetry.space_group_name_H-M   'P 1'
#
loop_
_entity.id
_entity.type
_entity.pdbx_description
1 polymer ?
#
loop_
_entity_poly.entity_id
_entity_poly.type
_entity_poly.pdbx_seq_one_letter_code
_entity_poly.pdbx_strand_id
1 'polypeptide(L)'
;MEYLKYGGEAFKYLRALACFYFRLTRQAKDVYEMLEPFLEDRRKLRRRGRAGVVLTFMDEFVDELLTKERVCGTSLWKMPKREVLEDLEILEPRVSPLGDLEDLLEEEDEAEKENGTREESGEISDRDDMEVDRDERRSQSRGRSRSRSRSP
;
A
#
# COMPACT_ATOMS: atom_id res chain seq x y z
N MET A 1 25.56 15.15 2.31
CA MET A 1 24.22 14.79 2.85
C MET A 1 23.14 15.83 2.53
N GLU A 2 23.47 16.91 1.81
CA GLU A 2 22.55 18.01 1.45
C GLU A 2 21.38 17.59 0.53
N TYR A 3 21.62 16.64 -0.38
CA TYR A 3 20.60 16.16 -1.33
C TYR A 3 19.53 15.24 -0.72
N LEU A 4 19.84 14.51 0.37
CA LEU A 4 18.87 13.61 1.03
C LEU A 4 17.87 14.39 1.89
N LYS A 5 18.40 15.39 2.61
CA LYS A 5 17.63 16.23 3.53
C LYS A 5 16.95 17.39 2.79
N TYR A 6 17.71 18.35 2.26
CA TYR A 6 17.14 19.56 1.64
C TYR A 6 16.60 19.33 0.22
N GLY A 7 17.35 18.62 -0.64
CA GLY A 7 16.91 18.35 -2.02
C GLY A 7 15.76 17.34 -2.10
N GLY A 8 15.74 16.36 -1.18
CA GLY A 8 14.74 15.30 -1.15
C GLY A 8 13.38 15.72 -0.63
N GLU A 9 13.31 16.76 0.22
CA GLU A 9 12.05 17.36 0.65
C GLU A 9 11.35 18.05 -0.52
N ALA A 10 12.09 18.80 -1.34
CA ALA A 10 11.57 19.48 -2.52
C ALA A 10 11.26 18.52 -3.69
N PHE A 11 12.08 17.49 -3.90
CA PHE A 11 11.94 16.58 -5.04
C PHE A 11 11.98 15.11 -4.63
N LYS A 12 10.80 14.47 -4.66
CA LYS A 12 10.64 13.04 -4.36
C LYS A 12 11.54 12.13 -5.21
N TYR A 13 11.73 12.40 -6.51
CA TYR A 13 12.60 11.56 -7.34
C TYR A 13 14.09 11.76 -7.04
N LEU A 14 14.50 12.93 -6.56
CA LEU A 14 15.87 13.16 -6.12
C LEU A 14 16.17 12.35 -4.86
N ARG A 15 15.22 12.31 -3.92
CA ARG A 15 15.32 11.44 -2.74
C ARG A 15 15.45 9.97 -3.13
N ALA A 16 14.59 9.47 -4.03
CA ALA A 16 14.65 8.09 -4.51
C ALA A 16 16.00 7.77 -5.16
N LEU A 17 16.49 8.65 -6.03
CA LEU A 17 17.79 8.48 -6.69
C LEU A 17 18.94 8.47 -5.68
N ALA A 18 18.90 9.34 -4.68
CA ALA A 18 19.94 9.43 -3.69
C ALA A 18 19.93 8.22 -2.74
N CYS A 19 18.75 7.69 -2.36
CA CYS A 19 18.62 6.43 -1.63
C CYS A 19 19.20 5.26 -2.44
N PHE A 20 18.90 5.20 -3.74
CA PHE A 20 19.44 4.19 -4.64
C PHE A 20 20.97 4.26 -4.75
N TYR A 21 21.54 5.46 -4.89
CA TYR A 21 22.98 5.65 -4.92
C TYR A 21 23.66 5.29 -3.59
N PHE A 22 23.03 5.65 -2.47
CA PHE A 22 23.54 5.34 -1.14
C PHE A 22 23.61 3.82 -0.92
N ARG A 23 22.55 3.10 -1.31
CA ARG A 23 22.48 1.63 -1.27
C ARG A 23 23.60 0.93 -2.06
N LEU A 24 24.06 1.54 -3.15
CA LEU A 24 25.11 0.99 -4.01
C LEU A 24 26.53 1.26 -3.50
N THR A 25 26.74 2.33 -2.73
CA THR A 25 28.09 2.84 -2.42
C THR A 25 28.51 2.72 -0.97
N ARG A 26 27.60 2.37 -0.06
CA ARG A 26 27.84 2.36 1.40
C ARG A 26 27.77 0.98 2.00
N GLN A 27 28.32 0.86 3.21
CA GLN A 27 28.30 -0.38 3.98
C GLN A 27 26.89 -0.66 4.53
N ALA A 28 26.58 -1.93 4.80
CA ALA A 28 25.23 -2.33 5.23
C ALA A 28 24.74 -1.55 6.45
N LYS A 29 25.60 -1.33 7.45
CA LYS A 29 25.28 -0.54 8.65
C LYS A 29 24.77 0.85 8.29
N ASP A 30 25.58 1.64 7.57
CA ASP A 30 25.22 3.00 7.17
C ASP A 30 23.94 3.01 6.33
N VAL A 31 23.75 2.00 5.47
CA VAL A 31 22.57 1.88 4.61
C VAL A 31 21.31 1.75 5.45
N TYR A 32 21.31 0.89 6.48
CA TYR A 32 20.16 0.77 7.39
C TYR A 32 19.91 2.08 8.14
N GLU A 33 20.91 2.63 8.82
CA GLU A 33 20.75 3.87 9.62
C GLU A 33 20.24 5.05 8.80
N MET A 34 20.69 5.19 7.55
CA MET A 34 20.31 6.31 6.70
C MET A 34 19.00 6.09 5.95
N LEU A 35 18.66 4.86 5.56
CA LEU A 35 17.46 4.60 4.74
C LEU A 35 16.20 4.44 5.59
N GLU A 36 16.31 3.90 6.80
CA GLU A 36 15.15 3.62 7.65
C GLU A 36 14.26 4.82 7.99
N PRO A 37 14.79 6.02 8.24
CA PRO A 37 13.95 7.21 8.45
C PRO A 37 13.07 7.54 7.25
N PHE A 38 13.42 7.09 6.03
CA PHE A 38 12.62 7.32 4.83
C PHE A 38 11.50 6.28 4.64
N LEU A 39 11.40 5.27 5.49
CA LEU A 39 10.21 4.39 5.55
C LEU A 39 8.96 5.14 6.04
N GLU A 40 9.12 6.33 6.62
CA GLU A 40 8.00 7.22 6.97
C GLU A 40 7.49 8.03 5.75
N ASP A 41 8.26 8.08 4.65
CA ASP A 41 7.92 8.89 3.49
C ASP A 41 6.84 8.23 2.63
N ARG A 42 5.59 8.64 2.82
CA ARG A 42 4.42 8.13 2.07
C ARG A 42 4.17 8.84 0.73
N ARG A 43 5.16 9.54 0.16
CA ARG A 43 4.97 10.28 -1.09
C ARG A 43 4.86 9.34 -2.29
N LYS A 44 3.83 9.55 -3.11
CA LYS A 44 3.55 8.79 -4.34
C LYS A 44 4.66 8.92 -5.38
N LEU A 45 5.18 7.80 -5.86
CA LEU A 45 6.14 7.66 -6.95
C LEU A 45 5.49 6.94 -8.14
N ARG A 46 5.95 7.25 -9.36
CA ARG A 46 5.56 6.52 -10.56
C ARG A 46 6.72 5.61 -10.99
N ARG A 47 6.51 4.30 -10.94
CA ARG A 47 7.50 3.30 -11.34
C ARG A 47 7.18 2.77 -12.73
N ARG A 48 8.17 2.82 -13.64
CA ARG A 48 8.02 2.22 -14.97
C ARG A 48 8.39 0.74 -14.91
N GLY A 49 7.39 -0.12 -15.10
CA GLY A 49 7.54 -1.57 -15.27
C GLY A 49 7.47 -1.98 -16.75
N ARG A 50 7.47 -3.30 -17.00
CA ARG A 50 7.37 -3.85 -18.37
C ARG A 50 6.01 -3.58 -19.03
N ALA A 51 4.93 -3.60 -18.25
CA ALA A 51 3.56 -3.44 -18.73
C ALA A 51 3.06 -1.98 -18.70
N GLY A 52 3.89 -1.02 -18.28
CA GLY A 52 3.49 0.38 -18.16
C GLY A 52 3.99 1.05 -16.89
N VAL A 53 3.32 2.12 -16.47
CA VAL A 53 3.67 2.89 -15.27
C VAL A 53 2.71 2.53 -14.14
N VAL A 54 3.26 2.09 -13.02
CA VAL A 54 2.53 1.71 -11.81
C VAL A 54 2.76 2.77 -10.74
N LEU A 55 1.74 3.03 -9.91
CA LEU A 55 1.86 3.87 -8.73
C LEU A 55 2.51 3.06 -7.61
N THR A 56 3.54 3.62 -6.97
CA THR A 56 4.19 3.06 -5.78
C THR A 56 4.47 4.21 -4.82
N PHE A 57 5.05 3.93 -3.67
CA PHE A 57 5.34 4.91 -2.64
C PHE A 57 6.85 4.94 -2.32
N MET A 58 7.31 5.96 -1.61
CA MET A 58 8.74 6.12 -1.33
C MET A 58 9.20 5.11 -0.27
N ASP A 59 8.43 4.95 0.80
CA ASP A 59 8.56 3.88 1.79
C ASP A 59 8.65 2.50 1.14
N GLU A 60 7.73 2.15 0.24
CA GLU A 60 7.78 0.90 -0.53
C GLU A 60 9.08 0.78 -1.33
N PHE A 61 9.50 1.85 -2.01
CA PHE A 61 10.73 1.84 -2.78
C PHE A 61 11.98 1.66 -1.90
N VAL A 62 12.00 2.26 -0.71
CA VAL A 62 13.10 2.14 0.24
C VAL A 62 13.14 0.73 0.83
N ASP A 63 11.99 0.16 1.20
CA ASP A 63 11.89 -1.23 1.64
C ASP A 63 12.42 -2.20 0.56
N GLU A 64 12.04 -2.00 -0.70
CA GLU A 64 12.57 -2.79 -1.81
C GLU A 64 14.10 -2.72 -1.92
N LEU A 65 14.72 -1.57 -1.62
CA LEU A 65 16.19 -1.44 -1.63
C LEU A 65 16.87 -2.19 -0.49
N LEU A 66 16.20 -2.32 0.66
CA LEU A 66 16.72 -3.01 1.84
C LEU A 66 16.54 -4.52 1.76
N THR A 67 15.42 -4.99 1.19
CA THR A 67 15.03 -6.41 1.23
C THR A 67 15.34 -7.17 -0.07
N LYS A 68 15.24 -6.51 -1.24
CA LYS A 68 15.38 -7.20 -2.53
C LYS A 68 16.81 -7.18 -3.05
N GLU A 69 17.18 -8.25 -3.76
CA GLU A 69 18.49 -8.36 -4.41
C GLU A 69 18.57 -7.58 -5.75
N ARG A 70 17.43 -7.18 -6.32
CA ARG A 70 17.37 -6.51 -7.62
C ARG A 70 16.29 -5.44 -7.64
N VAL A 71 16.68 -4.20 -7.92
CA VAL A 71 15.79 -3.03 -7.98
C VAL A 71 16.10 -2.20 -9.23
N CYS A 72 15.07 -1.64 -9.88
CA CYS A 72 15.20 -0.82 -11.09
C CYS A 72 16.02 -1.41 -12.24
N GLY A 73 16.08 -2.74 -12.33
CA GLY A 73 16.86 -3.45 -13.35
C GLY A 73 18.33 -3.71 -12.98
N THR A 74 18.79 -3.16 -11.87
CA THR A 74 20.16 -3.31 -11.35
C THR A 74 20.19 -4.36 -10.25
N SER A 75 21.14 -5.28 -10.33
CA SER A 75 21.42 -6.23 -9.25
C SER A 75 22.21 -5.52 -8.15
N LEU A 76 21.67 -5.54 -6.94
CA LEU A 76 22.29 -4.98 -5.75
C LEU A 76 23.26 -6.03 -5.16
N TRP A 77 24.29 -5.56 -4.45
CA TRP A 77 25.16 -6.44 -3.69
C TRP A 77 24.40 -7.02 -2.49
N LYS A 78 24.69 -8.28 -2.12
CA LYS A 78 24.01 -8.97 -1.02
C LYS A 78 24.44 -8.39 0.32
N MET A 79 23.51 -7.77 1.03
CA MET A 79 23.73 -7.29 2.39
C MET A 79 23.41 -8.40 3.40
N PRO A 80 24.14 -8.47 4.53
CA PRO A 80 23.69 -9.27 5.66
C PRO A 80 22.31 -8.78 6.10
N LYS A 81 21.46 -9.73 6.53
CA LYS A 81 20.15 -9.40 7.10
C LYS A 81 20.34 -8.53 8.34
N ARG A 82 19.34 -7.70 8.62
CA ARG A 82 19.33 -6.83 9.79
C ARG A 82 19.51 -7.61 11.09
N GLU A 83 18.78 -8.72 11.27
CA GLU A 83 18.88 -9.62 12.43
C GLU A 83 20.33 -9.99 12.76
N VAL A 84 21.14 -10.32 11.74
CA VAL A 84 22.54 -10.68 11.92
C VAL A 84 23.39 -9.49 12.39
N LEU A 85 23.06 -8.27 11.97
CA LEU A 85 23.76 -7.07 12.40
C LEU A 85 23.36 -6.61 13.81
N GLU A 86 22.12 -6.90 14.21
CA GLU A 86 21.64 -6.70 15.58
C GLU A 86 22.31 -7.70 16.54
N ASP A 87 22.37 -8.99 16.16
CA ASP A 87 23.05 -10.03 16.93
C ASP A 87 24.55 -9.76 17.14
N LEU A 88 25.19 -9.10 16.17
CA LEU A 88 26.60 -8.71 16.25
C LEU A 88 26.83 -7.38 17.00
N GLU A 89 25.78 -6.76 17.55
CA GLU A 89 25.81 -5.46 18.21
C GLU A 89 26.33 -4.33 17.29
N ILE A 90 26.23 -4.51 15.98
CA ILE A 90 26.65 -3.51 14.98
C ILE A 90 25.54 -2.48 14.76
N LEU A 91 24.28 -2.91 14.84
CA LEU A 91 23.07 -2.11 14.75
C LEU A 91 22.21 -2.27 16.02
N GLU A 92 21.58 -1.18 16.44
CA GLU A 92 20.56 -1.24 17.49
C GLU A 92 19.22 -1.72 16.90
N PRO A 93 18.35 -2.33 17.74
CA PRO A 93 17.00 -2.69 17.36
C PRO A 93 16.26 -1.49 16.74
N ARG A 94 15.55 -1.73 15.63
CA ARG A 94 14.83 -0.66 14.94
C ARG A 94 13.66 -0.14 15.78
N VAL A 95 13.69 1.13 16.13
CA VAL A 95 12.51 1.82 16.69
C VAL A 95 11.61 2.28 15.55
N SER A 96 10.42 1.70 15.46
CA SER A 96 9.42 2.09 14.46
C SER A 96 8.74 3.41 14.88
N PRO A 97 8.49 4.37 13.97
CA PRO A 97 7.72 5.58 14.29
C PRO A 97 6.28 5.31 14.74
N LEU A 98 5.75 4.12 14.46
CA LEU A 98 4.42 3.67 14.87
C LEU A 98 4.36 3.15 16.31
N GLY A 99 5.47 3.10 17.04
CA GLY A 99 5.51 2.50 18.39
C GLY A 99 5.77 0.99 18.35
N ASP A 100 5.64 0.35 19.51
CA ASP A 100 5.75 -1.10 19.63
C ASP A 100 4.50 -1.78 19.04
N LEU A 101 4.65 -3.00 18.54
CA LEU A 101 3.53 -3.75 17.97
C LEU A 101 2.48 -4.08 19.04
N GLU A 102 2.92 -4.30 20.28
CA GLU A 102 2.06 -4.61 21.41
C GLU A 102 1.17 -3.40 21.76
N ASP A 103 1.74 -2.20 21.82
CA ASP A 103 0.99 -0.95 22.05
C ASP A 103 -0.09 -0.71 20.97
N LEU A 104 0.23 -0.98 19.69
CA LEU A 104 -0.71 -0.79 18.59
C LEU A 104 -1.90 -1.77 18.62
N LEU A 105 -1.65 -3.01 19.04
CA LEU A 105 -2.70 -4.03 19.16
C LEU A 105 -3.63 -3.72 20.34
N GLU A 106 -3.08 -3.20 21.44
CA GLU A 106 -3.87 -2.74 22.58
C GLU A 106 -4.79 -1.56 22.20
N GLU A 107 -4.29 -0.58 21.43
CA GLU A 107 -5.12 0.54 20.93
C GLU A 107 -6.25 0.06 19.99
N GLU A 108 -6.00 -0.94 19.14
CA GLU A 108 -7.01 -1.50 18.23
C GLU A 108 -8.11 -2.26 19.00
N ASP A 109 -7.72 -3.06 19.99
CA ASP A 109 -8.64 -3.79 20.87
C ASP A 109 -9.51 -2.85 21.73
N GLU A 110 -8.99 -1.67 22.11
CA GLU A 110 -9.77 -0.63 22.79
C GLU A 110 -10.78 0.06 21.85
N ALA A 111 -10.38 0.35 20.61
CA ALA A 111 -11.24 0.96 19.60
C ALA A 111 -12.40 0.04 19.15
N GLU A 112 -12.19 -1.28 19.06
CA GLU A 112 -13.25 -2.24 18.75
C GLU A 112 -14.28 -2.35 19.89
N LYS A 113 -13.87 -2.23 21.16
CA LYS A 113 -14.77 -2.23 22.32
C LYS A 113 -15.67 -1.00 22.37
N GLU A 114 -15.22 0.15 21.86
CA GLU A 114 -16.02 1.37 21.83
C GLU A 114 -17.12 1.30 20.73
N ASN A 115 -16.83 0.70 19.57
CA ASN A 115 -17.81 0.50 18.49
C ASN A 115 -18.84 -0.60 18.76
N GLY A 116 -18.58 -1.54 19.68
CA GLY A 116 -19.49 -2.63 20.04
C GLY A 116 -20.68 -2.23 20.91
N THR A 117 -20.80 -0.97 21.34
CA THR A 117 -21.86 -0.52 22.27
C THR A 117 -23.09 0.12 21.60
N ARG A 118 -23.20 0.10 20.26
CA ARG A 118 -24.29 0.78 19.53
C ARG A 118 -25.32 -0.11 18.82
N GLU A 119 -25.52 -1.36 19.20
CA GLU A 119 -26.69 -2.12 18.74
C GLU A 119 -27.24 -3.10 19.79
N GLU A 120 -27.95 -2.59 20.81
CA GLU A 120 -29.00 -3.36 21.49
C GLU A 120 -30.02 -2.44 22.19
N SER A 121 -30.95 -1.87 21.43
CA SER A 121 -32.25 -1.48 21.97
C SER A 121 -33.31 -1.76 20.92
N GLY A 122 -33.83 -2.99 20.94
CA GLY A 122 -35.01 -3.35 20.19
C GLY A 122 -36.23 -2.63 20.76
N GLU A 123 -36.86 -1.79 19.96
CA GLU A 123 -38.28 -1.44 20.13
C GLU A 123 -39.00 -1.77 18.82
N ILE A 124 -39.78 -2.84 18.89
CA ILE A 124 -40.82 -3.17 17.91
C ILE A 124 -41.87 -2.06 18.01
N SER A 125 -42.06 -1.27 16.96
CA SER A 125 -43.27 -0.47 16.79
C SER A 125 -43.96 -0.82 15.47
N ASP A 126 -45.20 -1.25 15.63
CA ASP A 126 -46.17 -1.62 14.61
C ASP A 126 -46.56 -0.46 13.67
N ARG A 127 -46.81 -0.83 12.40
CA ARG A 127 -47.62 -0.14 11.36
C ARG A 127 -47.01 1.06 10.64
N ASP A 128 -46.78 0.91 9.33
CA ASP A 128 -47.69 1.51 8.35
C ASP A 128 -47.60 0.82 6.97
N ASP A 129 -48.77 0.72 6.34
CA ASP A 129 -49.12 -0.01 5.13
C ASP A 129 -48.61 0.76 3.89
N MET A 130 -47.78 0.14 3.05
CA MET A 130 -47.34 0.72 1.77
C MET A 130 -47.91 -0.11 0.62
N GLU A 131 -49.05 0.36 0.10
CA GLU A 131 -49.70 -0.10 -1.13
C GLU A 131 -48.71 -0.20 -2.29
N VAL A 132 -48.48 -1.41 -2.79
CA VAL A 132 -47.73 -1.64 -4.02
C VAL A 132 -48.70 -1.54 -5.18
N ASP A 133 -48.69 -0.38 -5.84
CA ASP A 133 -49.56 -0.08 -6.97
C ASP A 133 -49.30 -1.06 -8.12
N ARG A 134 -50.35 -1.81 -8.45
CA ARG A 134 -50.41 -2.83 -9.49
C ARG A 134 -51.12 -2.21 -10.67
N ASP A 135 -50.37 -1.76 -11.67
CA ASP A 135 -50.96 -1.49 -12.98
C ASP A 135 -50.31 -2.34 -14.08
N GLU A 136 -51.06 -3.38 -14.42
CA GLU A 136 -51.02 -4.07 -15.69
C GLU A 136 -51.26 -3.10 -16.84
N ARG A 137 -50.47 -3.21 -17.91
CA ARG A 137 -50.91 -3.20 -19.32
C ARG A 137 -49.65 -3.26 -20.19
N ARG A 138 -49.57 -3.92 -21.34
CA ARG A 138 -50.43 -4.86 -22.07
C ARG A 138 -49.63 -5.13 -23.34
N SER A 139 -49.26 -6.39 -23.58
CA SER A 139 -49.01 -7.04 -24.87
C SER A 139 -48.62 -6.17 -26.09
N GLN A 140 -47.50 -6.51 -26.76
CA GLN A 140 -47.58 -6.86 -28.18
C GLN A 140 -46.40 -7.69 -28.67
N SER A 141 -46.74 -8.90 -29.07
CA SER A 141 -45.99 -9.80 -29.93
C SER A 141 -45.63 -9.13 -31.26
N ARG A 142 -44.44 -9.43 -31.78
CA ARG A 142 -44.20 -9.72 -33.22
C ARG A 142 -42.75 -10.18 -33.43
N GLY A 143 -42.61 -11.48 -33.66
CA GLY A 143 -41.35 -12.07 -34.09
C GLY A 143 -40.97 -11.64 -35.51
N ARG A 144 -39.68 -11.79 -35.82
CA ARG A 144 -39.25 -12.22 -37.16
C ARG A 144 -37.82 -12.76 -37.12
N SER A 145 -37.73 -14.06 -36.96
CA SER A 145 -36.65 -14.87 -37.52
C SER A 145 -36.56 -14.62 -39.04
N ARG A 146 -35.40 -14.20 -39.51
CA ARG A 146 -35.03 -14.22 -40.93
C ARG A 146 -33.72 -14.97 -41.09
N SER A 147 -33.85 -16.29 -41.13
CA SER A 147 -32.93 -17.16 -41.85
C SER A 147 -33.16 -16.96 -43.36
N ARG A 148 -32.11 -16.54 -44.08
CA ARG A 148 -32.01 -16.74 -45.53
C ARG A 148 -30.57 -17.00 -45.92
N SER A 149 -30.28 -18.29 -46.03
CA SER A 149 -29.32 -18.85 -46.98
C SER A 149 -29.67 -18.45 -48.41
N ARG A 150 -28.68 -18.08 -49.22
CA ARG A 150 -28.52 -18.47 -50.63
C ARG A 150 -27.22 -17.86 -51.21
N SER A 151 -26.25 -18.73 -51.49
CA SER A 151 -25.45 -18.71 -52.73
C SER A 151 -26.32 -19.29 -53.87
N PRO A 152 -25.96 -19.21 -55.16
CA PRO A 152 -24.78 -18.63 -55.82
C PRO A 152 -25.07 -17.32 -56.57
#